data_AF-A0ABD3PEJ7-F1
#
_entry.id   AF-A0ABD3PEJ7-F1
#
_cell.length_a   1.000
_cell.length_b   1.000
_cell.length_c   1.000
_cell.angle_alpha   90.00
_cell.angle_beta   90.00
_cell.angle_gamma   90.00
#
_symmetry.space_group_name_H-M   'P 1'
#
loop_
_entity.id
_entity.type
_entity.pdbx_description
1 polymer ?
#
loop_
_entity_poly.entity_id
_entity_poly.type
_entity_poly.pdbx_seq_one_letter_code
_entity_poly.pdbx_strand_id
1 'polypeptide(L)'
;MNTSNITKSVPWLSASLYGFYISYESTKCNKKLLSEFEAWENEVYDSIHDSCRDRFPNSITSCCDAAGSGGCTLSGVVQWLPDWTNDHCYEKNGKKRWSHDTLEACCSKYFSSSGACNRRDLMALKYYTPGNSDYCSAKAMSKFRALEVRFDSLDECCHTKFPQYVSDCCESSDGGCSLSGKLRFIPNWKDQICFTKDEHLLSNWERPYARTTLRRVCCGR
;
A
#
# COMPACT_ATOMS: atom_id res chain seq x y z
N MET A 1 -30.60 10.88 -20.66
CA MET A 1 -29.13 10.80 -20.75
C MET A 1 -28.79 9.40 -21.26
N ASN A 2 -28.34 9.30 -22.52
CA ASN A 2 -28.03 8.03 -23.17
C ASN A 2 -26.64 7.55 -22.76
N THR A 3 -26.55 6.39 -22.11
CA THR A 3 -25.30 5.67 -21.88
C THR A 3 -24.95 4.89 -23.14
N SER A 4 -24.00 5.42 -23.91
CA SER A 4 -23.41 4.73 -25.07
C SER A 4 -22.54 3.56 -24.58
N ASN A 5 -23.02 2.33 -24.80
CA ASN A 5 -22.21 1.13 -24.67
C ASN A 5 -21.20 1.08 -25.84
N ILE A 6 -19.92 1.23 -25.53
CA ILE A 6 -18.82 1.06 -26.48
C ILE A 6 -18.51 -0.43 -26.55
N THR A 7 -19.13 -1.14 -27.48
CA THR A 7 -18.75 -2.50 -27.86
C THR A 7 -17.45 -2.42 -28.66
N LYS A 8 -16.31 -2.72 -28.03
CA LYS A 8 -15.05 -2.92 -28.73
C LYS A 8 -15.09 -4.27 -29.46
N SER A 9 -15.17 -4.25 -30.78
CA SER A 9 -14.95 -5.43 -31.63
C SER A 9 -13.47 -5.80 -31.62
N VAL A 10 -13.14 -6.99 -31.10
CA VAL A 10 -11.77 -7.51 -31.01
C VAL A 10 -11.45 -8.36 -32.27
N PRO A 11 -10.34 -8.09 -32.98
CA PRO A 11 -9.92 -8.92 -34.12
C PRO A 11 -9.31 -10.23 -33.63
N TRP A 12 -9.89 -11.35 -34.06
CA TRP A 12 -9.46 -12.71 -33.72
C TRP A 12 -8.18 -13.10 -34.48
N LEU A 13 -7.04 -13.13 -33.79
CA LEU A 13 -5.83 -13.82 -34.24
C LEU A 13 -5.22 -14.56 -33.04
N SER A 14 -5.23 -15.91 -33.13
CA SER A 14 -4.90 -16.90 -32.09
C SER A 14 -6.01 -17.13 -31.05
N ALA A 15 -6.93 -18.06 -31.33
CA ALA A 15 -7.96 -18.49 -30.38
C ALA A 15 -7.33 -19.32 -29.25
N SER A 16 -6.87 -18.66 -28.20
CA SER A 16 -6.55 -19.32 -26.94
C SER A 16 -7.82 -19.99 -26.40
N LEU A 17 -7.76 -21.28 -26.05
CA LEU A 17 -8.88 -22.04 -25.46
C LEU A 17 -9.27 -21.52 -24.05
N TYR A 18 -8.41 -20.69 -23.46
CA TYR A 18 -8.49 -20.22 -22.09
C TYR A 18 -8.52 -18.70 -22.04
N GLY A 19 -9.26 -18.18 -21.06
CA GLY A 19 -9.21 -16.78 -20.66
C GLY A 19 -8.58 -16.63 -19.27
N PHE A 20 -8.06 -15.45 -18.99
CA PHE A 20 -7.51 -15.08 -17.69
C PHE A 20 -8.42 -14.08 -17.00
N TYR A 21 -8.56 -14.18 -15.69
CA TYR A 21 -9.43 -13.31 -14.89
C TYR A 21 -8.85 -13.06 -13.51
N ILE A 22 -9.32 -11.99 -12.87
CA ILE A 22 -8.86 -11.61 -11.54
C ILE A 22 -9.72 -12.33 -10.52
N SER A 23 -9.09 -13.09 -9.64
CA SER A 23 -9.75 -13.50 -8.41
C SER A 23 -9.55 -12.39 -7.37
N TYR A 24 -10.63 -11.68 -7.05
CA TYR A 24 -10.65 -10.63 -6.04
C TYR A 24 -10.20 -11.11 -4.65
N GLU A 25 -10.37 -12.40 -4.38
CA GLU A 25 -9.98 -13.03 -3.12
C GLU A 25 -8.48 -13.29 -3.02
N SER A 26 -7.82 -13.59 -4.13
CA SER A 26 -6.44 -14.13 -4.11
C SER A 26 -5.36 -13.17 -4.59
N THR A 27 -5.71 -11.97 -5.08
CA THR A 27 -4.76 -11.03 -5.73
C THR A 27 -3.93 -11.67 -6.85
N LYS A 28 -4.50 -12.69 -7.50
CA LYS A 28 -3.86 -13.47 -8.57
C LYS A 28 -4.72 -13.44 -9.82
N CYS A 29 -4.05 -13.62 -10.95
CA CYS A 29 -4.69 -13.92 -12.22
C CYS A 29 -4.88 -15.44 -12.33
N ASN A 30 -6.14 -15.85 -12.33
CA ASN A 30 -6.54 -17.23 -12.54
C ASN A 30 -6.80 -17.48 -14.02
N LYS A 31 -6.74 -18.75 -14.40
CA LYS A 31 -7.00 -19.23 -15.75
C LYS A 31 -8.17 -20.19 -15.70
N LYS A 32 -9.15 -20.02 -16.59
CA LYS A 32 -10.24 -20.98 -16.78
C LYS A 32 -10.62 -21.06 -18.25
N LEU A 33 -11.37 -22.09 -18.65
CA LEU A 33 -11.78 -22.26 -20.06
C LEU A 33 -12.69 -21.11 -20.47
N LEU A 34 -12.61 -20.67 -21.74
CA LEU A 34 -13.52 -19.64 -22.25
C LEU A 34 -15.00 -20.05 -22.10
N SER A 35 -15.30 -21.35 -22.16
CA SER A 35 -16.64 -21.90 -21.95
C SER A 35 -17.13 -21.87 -20.50
N GLU A 36 -16.23 -21.63 -19.53
CA GLU A 36 -16.54 -21.56 -18.09
C GLU A 36 -16.76 -20.10 -17.62
N PHE A 37 -16.66 -19.13 -18.52
CA PHE A 37 -16.98 -17.74 -18.22
C PHE A 37 -18.49 -17.52 -18.25
N GLU A 38 -18.99 -16.89 -17.21
CA GLU A 38 -20.38 -16.46 -17.12
C GLU A 38 -20.55 -15.10 -17.80
N ALA A 39 -21.75 -14.81 -18.30
CA ALA A 39 -22.02 -13.61 -19.09
C ALA A 39 -21.76 -12.28 -18.34
N TRP A 40 -21.63 -12.30 -17.01
CA TRP A 40 -21.32 -11.12 -16.19
C TRP A 40 -19.83 -10.91 -15.93
N GLU A 41 -18.97 -11.88 -16.27
CA GLU A 41 -17.53 -11.78 -16.12
C GLU A 41 -16.93 -11.01 -17.31
N ASN A 42 -17.10 -9.68 -17.27
CA ASN A 42 -16.71 -8.79 -18.38
C ASN A 42 -15.19 -8.51 -18.45
N GLU A 43 -14.41 -8.94 -17.46
CA GLU A 43 -12.98 -8.66 -17.35
C GLU A 43 -12.15 -9.92 -17.66
N VAL A 44 -12.29 -10.41 -18.90
CA VAL A 44 -11.51 -11.52 -19.43
C VAL A 44 -10.33 -10.97 -20.22
N TYR A 45 -9.14 -11.53 -19.97
CA TYR A 45 -7.91 -11.18 -20.65
C TYR A 45 -7.43 -12.35 -21.50
N ASP A 46 -6.85 -12.04 -22.67
CA ASP A 46 -6.34 -13.05 -23.60
C ASP A 46 -5.01 -13.68 -23.13
N SER A 47 -4.32 -13.01 -22.20
CA SER A 47 -3.08 -13.51 -21.60
C SER A 47 -2.99 -13.21 -20.10
N ILE A 48 -2.31 -14.09 -19.36
CA ILE A 48 -1.95 -13.84 -17.95
C ILE A 48 -1.17 -12.53 -17.81
N HIS A 49 -0.33 -12.22 -18.79
CA HIS A 49 0.47 -11.00 -18.80
C HIS A 49 -0.41 -9.75 -18.83
N ASP A 50 -1.44 -9.72 -19.67
CA ASP A 50 -2.37 -8.59 -19.78
C ASP A 50 -3.21 -8.44 -18.51
N SER A 51 -3.68 -9.56 -17.96
CA SER A 51 -4.40 -9.58 -16.69
C SER A 51 -3.53 -9.03 -15.54
N CYS A 52 -2.28 -9.51 -15.44
CA CYS A 52 -1.32 -9.05 -14.44
C CYS A 52 -0.96 -7.58 -14.65
N ARG A 53 -0.82 -7.13 -15.89
CA ARG A 53 -0.45 -5.75 -16.22
C ARG A 53 -1.55 -4.75 -15.88
N ASP A 54 -2.80 -5.08 -16.16
CA ASP A 54 -3.93 -4.18 -15.91
C ASP A 54 -4.19 -4.01 -14.41
N ARG A 55 -4.07 -5.10 -13.65
CA ARG A 55 -4.58 -5.16 -12.26
C ARG A 55 -3.52 -5.20 -11.20
N PHE A 56 -2.34 -5.67 -11.58
CA PHE A 56 -1.18 -5.78 -10.72
C PHE A 56 0.02 -5.05 -11.36
N PRO A 57 -0.11 -3.76 -11.75
CA PRO A 57 0.93 -3.03 -12.45
C PRO A 57 2.24 -2.90 -11.65
N ASN A 58 2.16 -3.08 -10.33
CA ASN A 58 3.31 -3.06 -9.43
C ASN A 58 3.83 -4.47 -9.09
N SER A 59 3.14 -5.53 -9.53
CA SER A 59 3.35 -6.91 -9.07
C SER A 59 3.27 -7.94 -10.19
N ILE A 60 3.64 -7.55 -11.42
CA ILE A 60 3.56 -8.43 -12.59
C ILE A 60 4.31 -9.73 -12.33
N THR A 61 5.55 -9.70 -11.84
CA THR A 61 6.35 -10.91 -11.54
C THR A 61 5.65 -11.85 -10.56
N SER A 62 5.21 -11.36 -9.39
CA SER A 62 4.51 -12.21 -8.42
C SER A 62 3.16 -12.71 -8.92
N CYS A 63 2.49 -11.94 -9.78
CA CYS A 63 1.26 -12.36 -10.45
C CYS A 63 1.55 -13.45 -11.51
N CYS A 64 2.67 -13.34 -12.21
CA CYS A 64 3.14 -14.28 -13.23
C CYS A 64 3.68 -15.58 -12.63
N ASP A 65 4.28 -15.54 -11.45
CA ASP A 65 4.87 -16.69 -10.75
C ASP A 65 3.82 -17.56 -10.02
N ALA A 66 2.54 -17.23 -10.14
CA ALA A 66 1.46 -18.03 -9.55
C ALA A 66 1.46 -19.46 -10.12
N ALA A 67 1.71 -20.44 -9.25
CA ALA A 67 1.75 -21.85 -9.61
C ALA A 67 0.47 -22.28 -10.36
N GLY A 68 0.64 -22.92 -11.51
CA GLY A 68 -0.48 -23.43 -12.34
C GLY A 68 -1.01 -22.46 -13.39
N SER A 69 -0.64 -21.18 -13.36
CA SER A 69 -1.14 -20.18 -14.35
C SER A 69 -0.34 -20.16 -15.66
N GLY A 70 0.63 -21.06 -15.82
CA GLY A 70 1.46 -21.19 -17.04
C GLY A 70 2.64 -20.25 -17.12
N GLY A 71 2.85 -19.40 -16.10
CA GLY A 71 3.85 -18.34 -16.11
C GLY A 71 3.48 -17.22 -17.09
N CYS A 72 3.94 -16.00 -16.83
CA CYS A 72 4.03 -15.06 -17.94
C CYS A 72 5.26 -15.42 -18.75
N THR A 73 5.09 -15.72 -20.04
CA THR A 73 6.18 -15.49 -20.98
C THR A 73 6.47 -14.00 -20.89
N LEU A 74 7.59 -13.62 -20.26
CA LEU A 74 8.09 -12.26 -20.27
C LEU A 74 8.54 -11.96 -21.70
N SER A 75 7.57 -11.73 -22.59
CA SER A 75 7.77 -11.26 -23.95
C SER A 75 8.11 -9.77 -23.85
N GLY A 76 9.34 -9.50 -23.44
CA GLY A 76 9.85 -8.15 -23.21
C GLY A 76 11.00 -8.15 -22.21
N VAL A 77 11.98 -7.30 -22.47
CA VAL A 77 13.02 -6.97 -21.49
C VAL A 77 12.31 -6.34 -20.28
N VAL A 78 12.32 -7.03 -19.14
CA VAL A 78 11.88 -6.44 -17.86
C VAL A 78 12.75 -5.22 -17.64
N GLN A 79 12.13 -4.05 -17.49
CA GLN A 79 12.87 -2.85 -17.16
C GLN A 79 12.45 -2.29 -15.81
N TRP A 80 13.37 -1.59 -15.19
CA TRP A 80 13.25 -1.03 -13.85
C TRP A 80 13.06 0.46 -13.96
N LEU A 81 11.97 0.98 -13.37
CA LEU A 81 11.68 2.40 -13.31
C LEU A 81 11.88 2.94 -11.90
N PRO A 82 12.38 4.18 -11.77
CA PRO A 82 12.47 4.82 -10.46
C PRO A 82 11.09 5.20 -9.93
N ASP A 83 10.89 4.96 -8.64
CA ASP A 83 9.80 5.48 -7.81
C ASP A 83 10.41 6.52 -6.87
N TRP A 84 10.47 7.78 -7.32
CA TRP A 84 11.06 8.89 -6.58
C TRP A 84 10.37 9.21 -5.26
N THR A 85 9.16 8.68 -5.03
CA THR A 85 8.44 8.90 -3.78
C THR A 85 8.91 7.93 -2.69
N ASN A 86 9.43 6.77 -3.07
CA ASN A 86 9.80 5.71 -2.13
C ASN A 86 11.29 5.35 -2.21
N ASP A 87 12.08 6.08 -2.98
CA ASP A 87 13.50 5.80 -3.21
C ASP A 87 13.83 4.36 -3.64
N HIS A 88 12.93 3.77 -4.43
CA HIS A 88 13.01 2.39 -4.92
C HIS A 88 12.89 2.32 -6.43
N CYS A 89 13.32 1.20 -7.01
CA CYS A 89 13.02 0.85 -8.38
C CYS A 89 12.01 -0.29 -8.44
N TYR A 90 11.10 -0.24 -9.40
CA TYR A 90 10.10 -1.28 -9.61
C TYR A 90 10.11 -1.79 -11.05
N GLU A 91 9.80 -3.07 -11.20
CA GLU A 91 9.70 -3.72 -12.50
C GLU A 91 8.50 -3.18 -13.28
N LYS A 92 8.73 -2.84 -14.53
CA LYS A 92 7.68 -2.48 -15.49
C LYS A 92 8.05 -2.99 -16.87
N ASN A 93 7.09 -3.61 -17.53
CA ASN A 93 7.27 -4.00 -18.92
C ASN A 93 7.11 -2.80 -19.85
N GLY A 94 8.01 -2.73 -20.83
CA GLY A 94 8.02 -1.71 -21.87
C GLY A 94 9.13 -0.68 -21.70
N LYS A 95 9.78 -0.36 -22.82
CA LYS A 95 10.88 0.59 -22.86
C LYS A 95 10.37 2.01 -22.62
N LYS A 96 10.77 2.62 -21.52
CA LYS A 96 10.56 4.04 -21.22
C LYS A 96 11.90 4.77 -21.24
N ARG A 97 11.85 6.10 -21.29
CA ARG A 97 13.05 6.94 -21.29
C ARG A 97 13.90 6.79 -20.02
N TRP A 98 13.26 6.47 -18.89
CA TRP A 98 13.90 6.40 -17.58
C TRP A 98 14.10 4.98 -17.05
N SER A 99 13.80 3.97 -17.86
CA SER A 99 13.86 2.59 -17.44
C SER A 99 15.22 1.97 -17.71
N HIS A 100 15.60 1.01 -16.87
CA HIS A 100 16.90 0.36 -16.88
C HIS A 100 16.76 -1.14 -16.98
N ASP A 101 17.74 -1.82 -17.59
CA ASP A 101 17.66 -3.27 -17.80
C ASP A 101 17.86 -4.06 -16.50
N THR A 102 18.46 -3.46 -15.48
CA THR A 102 18.67 -4.07 -14.17
C THR A 102 18.23 -3.15 -13.02
N LEU A 103 17.83 -3.77 -11.91
CA LEU A 103 17.52 -3.08 -10.65
C LEU A 103 18.73 -2.23 -10.22
N GLU A 104 19.91 -2.82 -10.23
CA GLU A 104 21.15 -2.18 -9.82
C GLU A 104 21.48 -0.93 -10.65
N ALA A 105 21.25 -0.97 -11.97
CA ALA A 105 21.44 0.18 -12.84
C ALA A 105 20.43 1.31 -12.57
N CYS A 106 19.18 0.96 -12.26
CA CYS A 106 18.18 1.94 -11.85
C CYS A 106 18.55 2.58 -10.51
N CYS A 107 18.87 1.75 -9.51
CA CYS A 107 19.25 2.17 -8.17
C CYS A 107 20.49 3.05 -8.14
N SER A 108 21.55 2.63 -8.82
CA SER A 108 22.80 3.39 -8.89
C SER A 108 22.64 4.75 -9.55
N LYS A 109 21.68 4.90 -10.47
CA LYS A 109 21.45 6.16 -11.17
C LYS A 109 20.60 7.15 -10.39
N TYR A 110 19.52 6.68 -9.76
CA TYR A 110 18.52 7.58 -9.15
C TYR A 110 18.57 7.60 -7.63
N PHE A 111 19.13 6.57 -7.00
CA PHE A 111 19.05 6.34 -5.55
C PHE A 111 20.38 5.90 -4.94
N SER A 112 21.51 6.27 -5.55
CA SER A 112 22.85 5.92 -5.05
C SER A 112 23.14 6.44 -3.64
N SER A 113 22.47 7.51 -3.23
CA SER A 113 22.58 8.09 -1.89
C SER A 113 21.66 7.45 -0.85
N SER A 114 20.64 6.68 -1.25
CA SER A 114 19.60 6.23 -0.30
C SER A 114 20.02 5.00 0.51
N GLY A 115 21.14 4.33 0.18
CA GLY A 115 21.64 3.14 0.87
C GLY A 115 20.70 1.91 0.84
N ALA A 116 19.46 2.09 0.38
CA ALA A 116 18.36 1.17 0.58
C ALA A 116 17.56 0.90 -0.71
N CYS A 117 18.06 1.30 -1.88
CA CYS A 117 17.40 0.97 -3.13
C CYS A 117 17.44 -0.55 -3.36
N ASN A 118 16.36 -1.21 -2.95
CA ASN A 118 16.13 -2.63 -3.05
C ASN A 118 14.93 -2.91 -3.95
N ARG A 119 14.68 -4.19 -4.22
CA ARG A 119 13.46 -4.62 -4.88
C ARG A 119 12.29 -4.26 -3.95
N ARG A 120 11.32 -3.54 -4.48
CA ARG A 120 10.10 -3.19 -3.75
C ARG A 120 9.45 -4.47 -3.22
N ASP A 121 9.34 -4.58 -1.90
CA ASP A 121 8.53 -5.64 -1.29
C ASP A 121 7.05 -5.27 -1.44
N LEU A 122 6.35 -6.03 -2.27
CA LEU A 122 4.96 -5.79 -2.61
C LEU A 122 3.99 -6.33 -1.56
N MET A 123 4.49 -7.22 -0.70
CA MET A 123 3.76 -7.76 0.45
C MET A 123 3.98 -6.92 1.70
N ALA A 124 4.99 -6.04 1.71
CA ALA A 124 5.18 -5.07 2.78
C ALA A 124 3.88 -4.27 3.00
N LEU A 125 3.43 -4.25 4.25
CA LEU A 125 2.32 -3.43 4.67
C LEU A 125 2.75 -1.97 4.67
N LYS A 126 1.89 -1.12 4.10
CA LYS A 126 2.00 0.33 4.22
C LYS A 126 0.72 0.88 4.82
N TYR A 127 0.85 1.99 5.53
CA TYR A 127 -0.25 2.62 6.24
C TYR A 127 -0.82 3.78 5.43
N TYR A 128 -2.13 4.01 5.54
CA TYR A 128 -2.84 5.04 4.78
C TYR A 128 -4.11 5.48 5.50
N THR A 129 -4.65 6.63 5.09
CA THR A 129 -5.94 7.15 5.60
C THR A 129 -7.07 6.80 4.64
N PRO A 130 -7.98 5.87 4.99
CA PRO A 130 -9.12 5.53 4.15
C PRO A 130 -10.14 6.68 4.05
N GLY A 131 -10.01 7.49 2.98
CA GLY A 131 -10.98 8.56 2.69
C GLY A 131 -10.99 9.65 3.76
N ASN A 132 -12.16 9.89 4.35
CA ASN A 132 -12.37 10.88 5.42
C ASN A 132 -12.39 10.24 6.82
N SER A 133 -11.68 9.14 7.02
CA SER A 133 -11.52 8.52 8.32
C SER A 133 -10.63 9.35 9.26
N ASP A 134 -10.79 9.11 10.55
CA ASP A 134 -9.97 9.62 11.66
C ASP A 134 -8.91 8.62 12.15
N TYR A 135 -8.73 7.52 11.41
CA TYR A 135 -7.75 6.48 11.70
C TYR A 135 -6.90 6.13 10.47
N CYS A 136 -5.80 5.44 10.72
CA CYS A 136 -4.92 4.86 9.71
C CYS A 136 -5.18 3.35 9.57
N SER A 137 -5.24 2.85 8.34
CA SER A 137 -5.32 1.42 8.02
C SER A 137 -4.04 0.93 7.36
N ALA A 138 -3.83 -0.38 7.38
CA ALA A 138 -2.77 -1.03 6.61
C ALA A 138 -3.33 -1.81 5.40
N LYS A 139 -2.59 -1.81 4.30
CA LYS A 139 -2.77 -2.81 3.23
C LYS A 139 -1.42 -3.11 2.57
N ALA A 140 -1.32 -4.24 1.89
CA ALA A 140 -0.11 -4.60 1.15
C ALA A 140 0.19 -3.55 0.08
N MET A 141 1.47 -3.28 -0.16
CA MET A 141 1.94 -2.31 -1.15
C MET A 141 1.37 -2.57 -2.55
N SER A 142 1.14 -3.84 -2.90
CA SER A 142 0.46 -4.26 -4.15
C SER A 142 -0.96 -3.70 -4.32
N LYS A 143 -1.66 -3.35 -3.22
CA LYS A 143 -3.05 -2.84 -3.21
C LYS A 143 -3.16 -1.31 -3.29
N PHE A 144 -2.04 -0.60 -3.40
CA PHE A 144 -2.02 0.86 -3.53
C PHE A 144 -2.06 1.31 -5.00
N ARG A 145 -2.88 2.32 -5.28
CA ARG A 145 -2.80 3.08 -6.54
C ARG A 145 -1.56 3.97 -6.53
N ALA A 146 -1.05 4.30 -7.72
CA ALA A 146 0.19 5.04 -7.90
C ALA A 146 0.25 6.37 -7.12
N LEU A 147 -0.88 7.06 -6.95
CA LEU A 147 -0.96 8.39 -6.31
C LEU A 147 -1.50 8.36 -4.87
N GLU A 148 -1.75 7.19 -4.31
CA GLU A 148 -2.16 7.11 -2.90
C GLU A 148 -0.98 7.47 -1.99
N VAL A 149 -1.23 8.33 -1.00
CA VAL A 149 -0.29 8.66 0.08
C VAL A 149 -0.18 7.48 1.02
N ARG A 150 1.05 7.15 1.43
CA ARG A 150 1.39 5.94 2.18
C ARG A 150 2.46 6.29 3.19
N PHE A 151 2.49 5.53 4.27
CA PHE A 151 3.43 5.67 5.36
C PHE A 151 4.06 4.33 5.68
N ASP A 152 5.28 4.36 6.19
CA ASP A 152 6.05 3.16 6.48
C ASP A 152 5.65 2.54 7.81
N SER A 153 5.02 3.32 8.69
CA SER A 153 4.51 2.87 9.98
C SER A 153 3.17 3.51 10.33
N LEU A 154 2.43 2.87 11.25
CA LEU A 154 1.21 3.43 11.83
C LEU A 154 1.49 4.75 12.54
N ASP A 155 2.61 4.80 13.27
CA ASP A 155 3.10 5.96 14.01
C ASP A 155 3.27 7.18 13.11
N GLU A 156 3.99 7.02 12.00
CA GLU A 156 4.20 8.08 11.01
C GLU A 156 2.88 8.56 10.40
N CYS A 157 1.97 7.63 10.08
CA CYS A 157 0.65 7.95 9.57
C CYS A 157 -0.16 8.79 10.57
N CYS A 158 -0.25 8.34 11.82
CA CYS A 158 -1.00 8.99 12.88
C CYS A 158 -0.43 10.38 13.21
N HIS A 159 0.89 10.52 13.31
CA HIS A 159 1.53 11.82 13.57
C HIS A 159 1.34 12.82 12.43
N THR A 160 1.38 12.36 11.18
CA THR A 160 1.26 13.23 10.02
C THR A 160 -0.19 13.66 9.78
N LYS A 161 -1.15 12.75 9.96
CA LYS A 161 -2.55 12.97 9.59
C LYS A 161 -3.44 13.39 10.75
N PHE A 162 -3.13 12.92 11.96
CA PHE A 162 -3.98 13.11 13.15
C PHE A 162 -3.16 13.60 14.36
N PRO A 163 -2.41 14.72 14.25
CA PRO A 163 -1.52 15.18 15.33
C PRO A 163 -2.25 15.55 16.63
N GLN A 164 -3.57 15.75 16.59
CA GLN A 164 -4.40 16.04 17.76
C GLN A 164 -5.03 14.80 18.39
N TYR A 165 -5.07 13.68 17.66
CA TYR A 165 -5.74 12.43 18.02
C TYR A 165 -4.80 11.23 17.85
N VAL A 166 -3.50 11.44 18.14
CA VAL A 166 -2.48 10.41 17.93
C VAL A 166 -2.78 9.17 18.79
N SER A 167 -3.20 9.34 20.06
CA SER A 167 -3.65 8.20 20.88
C SER A 167 -4.72 7.39 20.20
N ASP A 168 -5.78 8.07 19.75
CA ASP A 168 -6.99 7.42 19.27
C ASP A 168 -6.71 6.68 17.95
N CYS A 169 -5.87 7.28 17.11
CA CYS A 169 -5.36 6.64 15.90
C CYS A 169 -4.50 5.40 16.22
N CYS A 170 -3.63 5.50 17.22
CA CYS A 170 -2.68 4.46 17.61
C CYS A 170 -3.30 3.30 18.42
N GLU A 171 -4.49 3.49 18.99
CA GLU A 171 -5.24 2.45 19.71
C GLU A 171 -6.02 1.50 18.78
N SER A 172 -6.02 1.77 17.47
CA SER A 172 -6.61 0.87 16.48
C SER A 172 -5.87 -0.48 16.42
N SER A 173 -6.63 -1.56 16.23
CA SER A 173 -6.25 -2.97 16.48
C SER A 173 -5.11 -3.57 15.63
N ASP A 174 -4.48 -2.80 14.73
CA ASP A 174 -3.55 -3.31 13.71
C ASP A 174 -2.07 -2.93 13.97
N GLY A 175 -1.61 -3.11 15.21
CA GLY A 175 -0.17 -3.15 15.52
C GLY A 175 0.37 -2.02 16.41
N GLY A 176 -0.47 -1.08 16.84
CA GLY A 176 -0.09 -0.01 17.77
C GLY A 176 1.00 0.94 17.26
N CYS A 177 1.13 2.10 17.88
CA CYS A 177 2.26 2.98 17.62
C CYS A 177 3.46 2.62 18.49
N SER A 178 4.66 3.00 18.03
CA SER A 178 5.89 2.72 18.78
C SER A 178 5.91 3.56 20.06
N LEU A 179 5.82 2.87 21.21
CA LEU A 179 5.86 3.52 22.52
C LEU A 179 7.30 3.82 22.93
N SER A 180 7.54 5.01 23.49
CA SER A 180 8.85 5.35 24.05
C SER A 180 9.12 4.66 25.40
N GLY A 181 8.07 4.13 26.03
CA GLY A 181 8.09 3.63 27.41
C GLY A 181 8.08 4.74 28.46
N LYS A 182 8.10 6.02 28.05
CA LYS A 182 8.08 7.17 28.96
C LYS A 182 6.65 7.63 29.17
N LEU A 183 6.05 7.15 30.26
CA LEU A 183 4.70 7.57 30.63
C LEU A 183 4.66 9.01 31.11
N ARG A 184 3.61 9.71 30.70
CA ARG A 184 3.26 11.07 31.09
C ARG A 184 1.85 11.08 31.65
N PHE A 185 1.64 11.89 32.69
CA PHE A 185 0.36 12.06 33.36
C PHE A 185 -0.30 13.34 32.87
N ILE A 186 -1.52 13.23 32.34
CA ILE A 186 -2.29 14.34 31.77
C ILE A 186 -3.54 14.56 32.65
N PRO A 187 -3.83 15.80 33.09
CA PRO A 187 -5.01 16.08 33.87
C PRO A 187 -6.27 16.02 33.01
N ASN A 188 -7.28 15.28 33.49
CA ASN A 188 -8.65 15.39 33.05
C ASN A 188 -9.41 16.34 33.99
N TRP A 189 -9.58 17.59 33.55
CA TRP A 189 -10.24 18.62 34.35
C TRP A 189 -11.73 18.36 34.58
N LYS A 190 -12.39 17.59 33.70
CA LYS A 190 -13.82 17.29 33.83
C LYS A 190 -14.07 16.31 34.96
N ASP A 191 -13.32 15.21 34.96
CA ASP A 191 -13.55 14.12 35.90
C ASP A 191 -12.62 14.19 37.13
N GLN A 192 -11.73 15.19 37.19
CA GLN A 192 -10.73 15.38 38.26
C GLN A 192 -9.81 14.16 38.45
N ILE A 193 -9.58 13.40 37.37
CA ILE A 193 -8.67 12.25 37.33
C ILE A 193 -7.49 12.58 36.41
N CYS A 194 -6.50 11.69 36.38
CA CYS A 194 -5.42 11.77 35.40
C CYS A 194 -5.34 10.51 34.58
N PHE A 195 -5.02 10.71 33.30
CA PHE A 195 -4.72 9.63 32.38
C PHE A 195 -3.21 9.51 32.21
N THR A 196 -2.75 8.28 32.09
CA THR A 196 -1.38 7.95 31.72
C THR A 196 -1.31 7.71 30.22
N LYS A 197 -0.41 8.41 29.54
CA LYS A 197 -0.18 8.29 28.10
C LYS A 197 1.31 8.30 27.81
N ASP A 198 1.77 7.54 26.82
CA ASP A 198 3.18 7.55 26.43
C ASP A 198 3.55 8.94 25.85
N GLU A 199 4.77 9.41 26.16
CA GLU A 199 5.28 10.70 25.70
C GLU A 199 5.21 10.87 24.17
N HIS A 200 5.42 9.79 23.42
CA HIS A 200 5.33 9.83 21.95
C HIS A 200 3.89 9.99 21.47
N LEU A 201 2.91 9.49 22.22
CA LEU A 201 1.50 9.59 21.85
C LEU A 201 0.88 10.95 22.21
N LEU A 202 1.60 11.82 22.93
CA LEU A 202 1.08 13.12 23.34
C LEU A 202 0.77 14.02 22.15
N SER A 203 -0.50 14.40 22.05
CA SER A 203 -0.97 15.46 21.17
C SER A 203 -0.32 16.79 21.56
N ASN A 204 -0.18 17.70 20.60
CA ASN A 204 0.55 18.96 20.83
C ASN A 204 -0.02 19.80 21.98
N TRP A 205 -1.34 19.79 22.16
CA TRP A 205 -2.00 20.52 23.25
C TRP A 205 -1.82 19.85 24.62
N GLU A 206 -1.55 18.55 24.69
CA GLU A 206 -1.37 17.80 25.95
C GLU A 206 0.02 18.06 26.55
N ARG A 207 1.05 18.23 25.70
CA ARG A 207 2.45 18.43 26.09
C ARG A 207 2.69 19.48 27.18
N PRO A 208 2.13 20.70 27.13
CA PRO A 208 2.33 21.71 28.18
C PRO A 208 1.71 21.32 29.53
N TYR A 209 0.73 20.41 29.57
CA TYR A 209 0.06 19.97 30.80
C TYR A 209 0.58 18.63 31.32
N ALA A 210 1.17 17.82 30.44
CA ALA A 210 1.79 16.55 30.77
C ALA A 210 2.93 16.70 31.79
N ARG A 211 3.00 15.81 32.80
CA ARG A 211 4.16 15.70 33.71
C ARG A 211 4.66 14.27 33.83
N THR A 212 5.86 14.12 34.37
CA THR A 212 6.51 12.83 34.65
C THR A 212 6.06 12.17 35.95
N THR A 213 5.38 12.90 36.85
CA THR A 213 4.94 12.38 38.15
C THR A 213 3.51 12.79 38.47
N LEU A 214 2.71 11.82 38.91
CA LEU A 214 1.29 11.99 39.27
C LEU A 214 1.07 13.08 40.33
N ARG A 215 1.96 13.11 41.35
CA ARG A 215 1.84 13.96 42.54
C ARG A 215 1.83 15.46 42.24
N ARG A 216 2.43 15.90 41.11
CA ARG A 216 2.53 17.33 40.75
C ARG A 216 1.37 17.84 39.89
N VAL A 217 0.48 16.98 39.42
CA VAL A 217 -0.58 17.34 38.45
C VAL A 217 -1.97 17.08 38.99
N CYS A 218 -2.16 15.93 39.63
CA CYS A 218 -3.48 15.36 39.88
C CYS A 218 -3.84 15.41 41.37
N CYS A 219 -2.82 15.47 42.22
CA CYS A 219 -2.96 15.37 43.68
C CYS A 219 -2.62 16.67 44.41
N GLY A 220 -2.47 17.79 43.67
CA GLY A 220 -2.12 19.09 44.22
C GLY A 220 -3.31 20.04 44.23
N ARG A 221 -4.22 19.86 45.19
CA ARG A 221 -4.90 20.98 45.84
C ARG A 221 -4.37 21.06 47.27
#